data_AF-A0A4R8FKL2-F1
#
_entry.id   AF-A0A4R8FKL2-F1
#
_cell.length_a   1.000
_cell.length_b   1.000
_cell.length_c   1.000
_cell.angle_alpha   90.00
_cell.angle_beta   90.00
_cell.angle_gamma   90.00
#
_symmetry.space_group_name_H-M   'P 1'
#
loop_
_entity.id
_entity.type
_entity.pdbx_description
1 polymer ?
#
loop_
_entity_poly.entity_id
_entity_poly.type
_entity_poly.pdbx_seq_one_letter_code
_entity_poly.pdbx_strand_id
1 'polypeptide(L)'
;MAVRRRKIHTLHTEVQLELELAPMLEETPARIIPFPRRKAAKSPASIMEIEWTEEDILKMRSRLLHDSLQQLADRRNGEKTREEIAAWVASNAIEPFSFVVCASECGYRVKELRDKLNYLLARFWKT
;
A
#
# COMPACT_ATOMS: atom_id res chain seq x y z
N MET A 1 22.74 15.34 38.49
CA MET A 1 21.61 14.40 38.28
C MET A 1 22.09 13.28 37.37
N ALA A 2 22.23 12.05 37.89
CA ALA A 2 22.84 10.94 37.15
C ALA A 2 21.79 10.13 36.36
N VAL A 3 22.00 9.98 35.05
CA VAL A 3 21.11 9.24 34.14
C VAL A 3 21.38 7.74 34.28
N ARG A 4 20.44 7.00 34.87
CA ARG A 4 20.48 5.53 34.96
C ARG A 4 20.16 4.91 33.60
N ARG A 5 21.17 4.37 32.91
CA ARG A 5 20.97 3.55 31.71
C ARG A 5 20.51 2.15 32.12
N ARG A 6 19.32 1.74 31.70
CA ARG A 6 18.85 0.35 31.87
C ARG A 6 19.42 -0.50 30.72
N LYS A 7 20.16 -1.56 31.04
CA LYS A 7 20.60 -2.57 30.08
C LYS A 7 19.42 -3.47 29.75
N ILE A 8 18.87 -3.34 28.55
CA ILE A 8 17.88 -4.27 28.02
C ILE A 8 18.65 -5.55 27.66
N HIS A 9 18.35 -6.65 28.36
CA HIS A 9 18.85 -7.97 27.99
C HIS A 9 17.77 -8.60 27.11
N THR A 10 18.05 -8.75 25.82
CA THR A 10 17.23 -9.55 24.92
C THR A 10 17.49 -11.02 25.22
N LEU A 11 16.49 -11.72 25.76
CA LEU A 11 16.52 -13.18 25.86
C LEU A 11 16.40 -13.73 24.44
N HIS A 12 17.53 -14.15 23.87
CA HIS A 12 17.58 -14.89 22.61
C HIS A 12 17.23 -16.35 22.92
N THR A 13 15.99 -16.59 23.33
CA THR A 13 15.45 -17.95 23.38
C THR A 13 15.03 -18.32 21.96
N GLU A 14 15.92 -19.01 21.26
CA GLU A 14 15.56 -19.66 20.01
C GLU A 14 14.58 -20.79 20.32
N VAL A 15 13.33 -20.62 19.90
CA VAL A 15 12.34 -21.70 19.96
C VAL A 15 12.64 -22.61 18.77
N GLN A 16 13.43 -23.66 19.00
CA GLN A 16 13.55 -24.76 18.04
C GLN A 16 12.23 -25.55 18.07
N LEU A 17 11.42 -25.37 17.04
CA LEU A 17 10.23 -26.18 16.81
C LEU A 17 10.71 -27.53 16.24
N GLU A 18 10.84 -28.54 17.10
CA GLU A 18 10.93 -29.91 16.63
C GLU A 18 9.55 -30.36 16.14
N LEU A 19 9.46 -30.63 14.84
CA LEU A 19 8.26 -31.17 14.23
C LEU A 19 8.22 -32.68 14.53
N GLU A 20 7.61 -33.05 15.65
CA GLU A 20 7.27 -34.44 15.93
C GLU A 20 6.29 -34.91 14.84
N LEU A 21 6.79 -35.65 13.85
CA LEU A 21 5.94 -36.30 12.86
C LEU A 21 5.04 -37.30 13.59
N ALA A 22 3.79 -36.92 13.80
CA ALA A 22 2.78 -37.82 14.33
C ALA A 22 2.76 -39.11 13.49
N PRO A 23 2.66 -40.30 14.12
CA PRO A 23 2.52 -41.54 13.38
C PRO A 23 1.28 -41.43 12.48
N MET A 24 1.44 -41.89 11.23
CA MET A 24 0.40 -41.91 10.20
C MET A 24 -0.85 -42.61 10.73
N LEU A 25 -1.73 -41.84 11.35
CA LEU A 25 -3.09 -42.24 11.67
C LEU A 25 -3.80 -42.44 10.34
N GLU A 26 -4.30 -43.65 10.17
CA GLU A 26 -5.00 -44.21 9.02
C GLU A 26 -5.82 -43.15 8.29
N GLU A 27 -5.73 -43.16 6.97
CA GLU A 27 -6.42 -42.25 6.06
C GLU A 27 -7.92 -42.26 6.35
N THR A 28 -8.38 -41.38 7.22
CA THR A 28 -9.80 -41.07 7.30
C THR A 28 -10.14 -40.45 5.96
N PRO A 29 -11.04 -41.08 5.15
CA PRO A 29 -11.38 -40.51 3.86
C PRO A 29 -11.91 -39.10 4.11
N ALA A 30 -11.33 -38.13 3.40
CA ALA A 30 -11.67 -36.72 3.56
C ALA A 30 -13.18 -36.55 3.50
N ARG A 31 -13.81 -36.19 4.63
CA ARG A 31 -15.23 -35.89 4.66
C ARG A 31 -15.43 -34.62 3.84
N ILE A 32 -16.04 -34.75 2.66
CA ILE A 32 -16.42 -33.61 1.83
C ILE A 32 -17.42 -32.79 2.64
N ILE A 33 -16.97 -31.68 3.23
CA ILE A 33 -17.85 -30.68 3.80
C ILE A 33 -18.39 -29.90 2.59
N PRO A 34 -19.68 -30.01 2.26
CA PRO A 34 -20.24 -29.17 1.22
C PRO A 34 -20.05 -27.74 1.70
N PHE A 35 -19.31 -26.92 0.96
CA PHE A 35 -19.35 -25.49 1.18
C PHE A 35 -20.83 -25.10 1.15
N PRO A 36 -21.38 -24.45 2.19
CA PRO A 36 -22.72 -23.93 2.08
C PRO A 36 -22.69 -23.00 0.88
N ARG A 37 -23.31 -23.41 -0.23
CA ARG A 37 -23.59 -22.49 -1.33
C ARG A 37 -24.33 -21.36 -0.65
N ARG A 38 -23.72 -20.17 -0.57
CA ARG A 38 -24.46 -18.95 -0.25
C ARG A 38 -25.72 -19.06 -1.08
N LYS A 39 -26.90 -19.13 -0.43
CA LYS A 39 -28.19 -19.15 -1.11
C LYS A 39 -28.06 -18.12 -2.22
N ALA A 40 -28.21 -18.55 -3.48
CA ALA A 40 -27.99 -17.71 -4.63
C ALA A 40 -28.61 -16.36 -4.33
N ALA A 41 -27.77 -15.36 -4.08
CA ALA A 41 -28.24 -14.02 -3.83
C ALA A 41 -29.00 -13.65 -5.10
N LYS A 42 -30.32 -13.48 -4.94
CA LYS A 42 -31.22 -12.66 -5.75
C LYS A 42 -30.62 -12.26 -7.10
N SER A 43 -31.00 -12.96 -8.18
CA SER A 43 -30.82 -12.67 -9.62
C SER A 43 -29.53 -11.95 -10.09
N PRO A 44 -28.94 -12.35 -11.23
CA PRO A 44 -27.76 -11.67 -11.81
C PRO A 44 -28.02 -10.23 -12.32
N ALA A 45 -29.15 -9.60 -11.97
CA ALA A 45 -29.61 -8.31 -12.46
C ALA A 45 -29.61 -7.20 -11.38
N SER A 46 -28.84 -7.35 -10.30
CA SER A 46 -28.51 -6.22 -9.41
C SER A 46 -27.01 -6.08 -9.25
N ILE A 47 -26.30 -5.90 -10.36
CA ILE A 47 -25.09 -5.09 -10.31
C ILE A 47 -25.63 -3.71 -9.90
N MET A 48 -25.45 -3.32 -8.65
CA MET A 48 -25.71 -1.94 -8.26
C MET A 48 -24.78 -1.10 -9.13
N GLU A 49 -25.34 -0.36 -10.10
CA GLU A 49 -24.58 0.63 -10.85
C GLU A 49 -24.08 1.65 -9.83
N ILE A 50 -22.80 1.56 -9.49
CA ILE A 50 -22.15 2.53 -8.62
C ILE A 50 -22.02 3.80 -9.46
N GLU A 51 -22.90 4.77 -9.21
CA GLU A 51 -22.76 6.11 -9.76
C GLU A 51 -21.60 6.81 -9.05
N TRP A 52 -20.55 7.10 -9.81
CA TRP A 52 -19.42 7.89 -9.33
C TRP A 52 -19.76 9.36 -9.39
N THR A 53 -19.69 10.04 -8.26
CA THR A 53 -19.80 11.51 -8.23
C THR A 53 -18.46 12.16 -8.53
N GLU A 54 -18.49 13.41 -9.00
CA GLU A 54 -17.26 14.21 -9.19
C GLU A 54 -16.52 14.38 -7.85
N GLU A 55 -17.24 14.52 -6.73
CA GLU A 55 -16.66 14.56 -5.40
C GLU A 55 -15.88 13.29 -5.06
N ASP A 56 -16.35 12.12 -5.49
CA ASP A 56 -15.65 10.86 -5.25
C ASP A 56 -14.37 10.75 -6.08
N ILE A 57 -14.44 11.19 -7.34
CA ILE A 57 -13.26 11.26 -8.22
C ILE A 57 -12.22 12.22 -7.64
N LEU A 58 -12.64 13.39 -7.15
CA LEU A 58 -11.75 14.36 -6.50
C LEU A 58 -11.10 13.81 -5.23
N LYS A 59 -11.88 13.12 -4.38
CA LYS A 59 -11.33 12.44 -3.20
C LYS A 59 -10.30 11.39 -3.58
N MET A 60 -10.55 10.60 -4.62
CA MET A 60 -9.59 9.61 -5.11
C MET A 60 -8.31 10.27 -5.61
N ARG A 61 -8.41 11.34 -6.41
CA ARG A 61 -7.24 12.08 -6.92
C ARG A 61 -6.40 12.67 -5.78
N SER A 62 -7.06 13.28 -4.80
CA SER A 62 -6.40 13.84 -3.61
C SER A 62 -5.72 12.77 -2.78
N ARG A 63 -6.41 11.64 -2.56
CA ARG A 63 -5.85 10.53 -1.79
C ARG A 63 -4.66 9.90 -2.49
N LEU A 64 -4.76 9.67 -3.80
CA LEU A 64 -3.66 9.14 -4.60
C LEU A 64 -2.43 10.03 -4.50
N LEU A 65 -2.59 11.34 -4.71
CA LEU A 65 -1.49 12.29 -4.58
C LEU A 65 -0.85 12.22 -3.19
N HIS A 66 -1.66 12.31 -2.13
CA HIS A 66 -1.15 12.30 -0.77
C HIS A 66 -0.42 11.01 -0.42
N ASP A 67 -1.03 9.86 -0.70
CA ASP A 67 -0.46 8.54 -0.38
C ASP A 67 0.81 8.28 -1.18
N SER A 68 0.85 8.68 -2.46
CA SER A 68 2.06 8.57 -3.29
C SER A 68 3.20 9.43 -2.75
N LEU A 69 2.95 10.69 -2.37
CA LEU A 69 3.99 11.56 -1.81
C LEU A 69 4.45 11.10 -0.44
N GLN A 70 3.55 10.60 0.40
CA GLN A 70 3.89 10.01 1.69
C GLN A 70 4.76 8.76 1.50
N GLN A 71 4.42 7.90 0.53
CA GLN A 71 5.22 6.73 0.19
C GLN A 71 6.59 7.09 -0.40
N LEU A 72 6.68 8.20 -1.14
CA LEU A 72 7.94 8.72 -1.66
C LEU A 72 8.85 9.23 -0.54
N ALA A 73 8.28 9.84 0.51
CA ALA A 73 9.00 10.34 1.66
C ALA A 73 9.43 9.22 2.64
N ASP A 74 8.67 8.13 2.74
CA ASP A 74 8.98 7.02 3.63
C ASP A 74 10.12 6.14 3.06
N ARG A 75 11.29 6.21 3.69
CA ARG A 75 12.48 5.44 3.32
C ARG A 75 12.35 3.94 3.54
N ARG A 76 11.34 3.50 4.31
CA ARG A 76 11.10 2.07 4.56
C ARG A 76 10.42 1.38 3.37
N ASN A 77 9.88 2.15 2.42
CA ASN A 77 9.33 1.59 1.20
C ASN A 77 10.43 1.07 0.28
N GLY A 78 10.12 -0.02 -0.42
CA GLY A 78 11.03 -0.61 -1.41
C GLY A 78 11.45 0.39 -2.47
N GLU A 79 12.70 0.26 -2.92
CA GLU A 79 13.29 1.12 -3.96
C GLU A 79 12.44 1.13 -5.23
N LYS A 80 11.97 -0.04 -5.66
CA LYS A 80 11.08 -0.18 -6.83
C LYS A 80 9.81 0.69 -6.73
N THR A 81 9.10 0.64 -5.60
CA THR A 81 7.88 1.44 -5.39
C THR A 81 8.19 2.94 -5.44
N ARG A 82 9.34 3.33 -4.90
CA ARG A 82 9.82 4.72 -4.90
C ARG A 82 10.17 5.20 -6.32
N GLU A 83 10.83 4.36 -7.12
CA GLU A 83 11.11 4.64 -8.53
C GLU A 83 9.85 4.78 -9.37
N GLU A 84 8.86 3.90 -9.16
CA GLU A 84 7.56 3.96 -9.84
C GLU A 84 6.83 5.28 -9.54
N ILE A 85 6.81 5.70 -8.27
CA ILE A 85 6.21 6.98 -7.87
C ILE A 85 7.00 8.16 -8.44
N ALA A 86 8.34 8.11 -8.43
CA ALA A 86 9.18 9.16 -9.01
C ALA A 86 8.96 9.28 -10.53
N ALA A 87 8.82 8.16 -11.24
CA ALA A 87 8.49 8.12 -12.66
C ALA A 87 7.09 8.70 -12.93
N TRP A 88 6.10 8.37 -12.08
CA TRP A 88 4.77 8.95 -12.16
C TRP A 88 4.79 10.48 -11.97
N VAL A 89 5.54 11.00 -11.00
CA VAL A 89 5.74 12.45 -10.78
C VAL A 89 6.43 13.11 -11.97
N ALA A 90 7.39 12.45 -12.60
CA ALA A 90 8.12 12.96 -13.77
C ALA A 90 7.29 12.96 -15.06
N SER A 91 6.24 12.12 -15.14
CA SER A 91 5.39 12.02 -16.32
C SER A 91 4.64 13.32 -16.63
N ASN A 92 4.59 13.68 -17.92
CA ASN A 92 3.79 14.80 -18.43
C ASN A 92 2.46 14.33 -19.05
N ALA A 93 2.08 13.06 -18.85
CA ALA A 93 0.80 12.55 -19.32
C ALA A 93 -0.37 13.33 -18.68
N ILE A 94 -1.42 13.55 -19.46
CA ILE A 94 -2.66 14.19 -19.00
C ILE A 94 -3.74 13.11 -19.02
N GLU A 95 -3.84 12.38 -17.92
CA GLU A 95 -4.80 11.29 -17.70
C GLU A 95 -5.55 11.52 -16.38
N PRO A 96 -6.73 10.90 -16.16
CA PRO A 96 -7.58 11.16 -14.98
C PRO A 96 -6.87 11.03 -13.62
N PHE A 97 -5.83 10.20 -13.53
CA PHE A 97 -4.99 9.97 -12.34
C PHE A 97 -3.50 10.23 -12.61
N SER A 98 -3.19 11.03 -13.62
CA SER A 98 -1.83 11.53 -13.83
C SER A 98 -1.42 12.49 -12.72
N PHE A 99 -0.12 12.59 -12.47
CA PHE A 99 0.40 13.55 -11.49
C PHE A 99 -0.05 14.99 -11.78
N VAL A 100 -0.07 15.38 -13.06
CA VAL A 100 -0.46 16.73 -13.49
C VAL A 100 -1.90 17.03 -13.05
N VAL A 101 -2.84 16.13 -13.36
CA VAL A 101 -4.25 16.29 -13.01
C VAL A 101 -4.45 16.21 -11.50
N CYS A 102 -3.87 15.22 -10.83
CA CYS A 102 -3.99 15.10 -9.37
C CYS A 102 -3.45 16.34 -8.64
N ALA A 103 -2.30 16.87 -9.06
CA ALA A 103 -1.72 18.06 -8.47
C ALA A 103 -2.56 19.32 -8.75
N SER A 104 -3.05 19.51 -9.97
CA SER A 104 -3.87 20.67 -10.32
C SER A 104 -5.21 20.68 -9.58
N GLU A 105 -5.91 19.55 -9.53
CA GLU A 105 -7.19 19.41 -8.83
C GLU A 105 -7.07 19.61 -7.32
N CYS A 106 -5.89 19.30 -6.74
CA CYS A 106 -5.59 19.59 -5.34
C CYS A 106 -5.14 21.04 -5.09
N GLY A 107 -5.14 21.90 -6.11
CA GLY A 107 -4.75 23.31 -6.01
C GLY A 107 -3.24 23.57 -6.01
N TYR A 108 -2.41 22.57 -6.35
CA TYR A 108 -0.97 22.76 -6.43
C TYR A 108 -0.53 23.26 -7.82
N ARG A 109 0.47 24.13 -7.83
CA ARG A 109 1.20 24.47 -9.05
C ARG A 109 2.12 23.31 -9.42
N VAL A 110 1.77 22.57 -10.47
CA VAL A 110 2.44 21.34 -10.92
C VAL A 110 3.96 21.49 -11.01
N LYS A 111 4.43 22.57 -11.65
CA LYS A 111 5.87 22.84 -11.82
C LYS A 111 6.59 23.03 -10.48
N GLU A 112 6.04 23.88 -9.61
CA GLU A 112 6.63 24.17 -8.31
C GLU A 112 6.66 22.93 -7.40
N LEU A 113 5.60 22.12 -7.43
CA LEU A 113 5.53 20.87 -6.68
C LEU A 113 6.58 19.88 -7.19
N ARG A 114 6.70 19.72 -8.51
CA ARG A 114 7.68 18.82 -9.12
C ARG A 114 9.12 19.25 -8.81
N ASP A 115 9.42 20.55 -8.89
CA ASP A 115 10.75 21.08 -8.58
C ASP A 115 11.14 20.79 -7.11
N LYS A 116 10.19 20.99 -6.18
CA LYS A 116 10.39 20.64 -4.76
C LYS A 116 10.64 19.15 -4.55
N LEU A 117 9.84 18.29 -5.20
CA LEU A 117 10.00 16.84 -5.10
C LEU A 117 11.36 16.41 -5.66
N ASN A 118 11.74 16.87 -6.84
CA ASN A 118 13.03 16.57 -7.45
C ASN A 118 14.21 17.00 -6.56
N TYR A 119 14.12 18.16 -5.91
CA TYR A 119 15.12 18.60 -4.95
C TYR A 119 15.24 17.64 -3.75
N LEU A 120 14.10 17.20 -3.19
CA LEU A 120 14.08 16.26 -2.06
C LEU A 120 14.65 14.90 -2.47
N LEU A 121 14.27 14.39 -3.63
CA LEU A 121 14.78 13.14 -4.19
C LEU A 121 16.30 13.18 -4.37
N ALA A 122 16.81 14.23 -5.02
CA ALA A 122 18.24 14.42 -5.25
C ALA A 122 19.03 14.54 -3.93
N ARG A 123 18.43 15.14 -2.89
CA ARG A 123 19.08 15.32 -1.59
C ARG A 123 19.11 14.04 -0.75
N PHE A 124 18.02 13.28 -0.77
CA PHE A 124 17.84 12.19 0.19
C PHE A 124 18.23 10.82 -0.35
N TRP A 125 18.32 10.65 -1.68
CA TRP A 125 18.51 9.34 -2.32
C TRP A 125 19.88 9.17 -2.99
N LYS A 126 20.76 10.17 -2.90
CA LYS A 126 22.11 10.15 -3.50
C LYS A 126 23.20 9.60 -2.57
N THR A 127 22.87 8.62 -1.72
CA THR A 127 23.80 7.98 -0.76
C THR A 127 23.67 6.48 -0.86
#